data_AF-A0A4R3VHS5-F1
#
_entry.id   AF-A0A4R3VHS5-F1
#
_cell.length_a   1.000
_cell.length_b   1.000
_cell.length_c   1.000
_cell.angle_alpha   90.00
_cell.angle_beta   90.00
_cell.angle_gamma   90.00
#
_symmetry.space_group_name_H-M   'P 1'
#
loop_
_entity.id
_entity.type
_entity.pdbx_description
1 polymer ?
#
loop_
_entity_poly.entity_id
_entity_poly.type
_entity_poly.pdbx_seq_one_letter_code
_entity_poly.pdbx_strand_id
1 'polypeptide(L)' 'MTIIEQDALAAYLQQMETLLSMPLSQARREALLVQFSRIHAMAQPLMAFPLDEHQDIAGVYTL' A
#
# COMPACT_ATOMS: atom_id res chain seq x y z
N MET A 1 -2.53 -13.62 5.18
CA MET A 1 -3.46 -12.97 4.24
C MET A 1 -4.71 -13.82 4.16
N THR A 2 -5.85 -13.27 4.57
CA THR A 2 -7.14 -13.94 4.38
C THR A 2 -7.67 -13.67 2.96
N ILE A 3 -8.60 -14.49 2.47
CA ILE A 3 -9.22 -14.27 1.15
C ILE A 3 -9.89 -12.88 1.09
N ILE A 4 -10.49 -12.43 2.20
CA ILE A 4 -11.16 -11.13 2.33
C ILE A 4 -10.16 -9.96 2.13
N GLU A 5 -8.93 -10.08 2.65
CA GLU A 5 -7.88 -9.06 2.46
C GLU A 5 -7.38 -8.98 1.01
N GLN A 6 -7.39 -10.12 0.31
CA GLN A 6 -6.94 -10.18 -1.07
C GLN A 6 -7.94 -9.53 -2.04
N ASP A 7 -9.25 -9.73 -1.81
CA ASP A 7 -10.30 -9.05 -2.57
C ASP A 7 -10.29 -7.54 -2.34
N ALA A 8 -10.07 -7.10 -1.09
CA ALA A 8 -9.93 -5.69 -0.75
C ALA A 8 -8.72 -5.05 -1.48
N LEU A 9 -7.60 -5.76 -1.57
CA LEU A 9 -6.42 -5.29 -2.28
C LEU A 9 -6.63 -5.20 -3.80
N ALA A 10 -7.38 -6.14 -4.38
CA ALA A 10 -7.75 -6.10 -5.79
C ALA A 10 -8.66 -4.90 -6.11
N ALA A 11 -9.66 -4.65 -5.25
CA ALA A 11 -10.50 -3.47 -5.37
C ALA A 11 -9.69 -2.17 -5.26
N TYR A 12 -8.76 -2.11 -4.31
CA TYR A 12 -7.85 -0.96 -4.14
C TYR A 12 -7.01 -0.71 -5.40
N LEU A 13 -6.41 -1.74 -5.99
CA LEU A 13 -5.62 -1.61 -7.23
C LEU A 13 -6.46 -1.09 -8.40
N GLN A 14 -7.71 -1.56 -8.54
CA GLN A 14 -8.60 -1.08 -9.60
C GLN A 14 -8.97 0.42 -9.41
N GLN A 15 -9.15 0.85 -8.16
CA GLN A 15 -9.38 2.26 -7.85
C GLN A 15 -8.14 3.11 -8.16
N MET A 16 -6.94 2.65 -7.80
CA MET A 16 -5.69 3.35 -8.11
C MET A 16 -5.43 3.45 -9.61
N GLU A 17 -5.75 2.41 -10.38
CA GLU A 17 -5.66 2.40 -11.85
C GLU A 17 -6.43 3.58 -12.45
N THR A 18 -7.63 3.82 -11.93
CA THR A 18 -8.52 4.91 -12.36
C THR A 18 -8.02 6.27 -11.87
N LEU A 19 -7.72 6.39 -10.56
CA LEU A 19 -7.29 7.64 -9.93
C LEU A 19 -6.02 8.20 -10.57
N LEU A 20 -5.06 7.32 -10.88
CA LEU A 20 -3.77 7.70 -11.45
C LEU A 20 -3.78 7.74 -12.98
N SER A 21 -4.92 7.44 -13.63
CA SER A 21 -5.03 7.33 -15.09
C SER A 21 -3.96 6.41 -15.69
N MET A 22 -3.66 5.30 -15.02
CA MET A 22 -2.58 4.37 -15.37
C MET A 22 -3.17 3.01 -15.74
N PRO A 23 -3.51 2.74 -17.01
CA PRO A 23 -4.09 1.47 -17.41
C PRO A 23 -3.09 0.32 -17.21
N LEU A 24 -3.56 -0.78 -16.61
CA LEU A 24 -2.74 -1.95 -16.31
C LEU A 24 -3.24 -3.18 -17.07
N SER A 25 -2.30 -3.90 -17.69
CA SER A 25 -2.62 -5.23 -18.21
C SER A 25 -2.90 -6.21 -17.08
N GLN A 26 -3.63 -7.28 -17.39
CA GLN A 26 -3.96 -8.31 -16.41
C GLN A 26 -2.71 -8.89 -15.72
N ALA A 27 -1.67 -9.19 -16.48
CA ALA A 27 -0.40 -9.70 -15.93
C ALA A 27 0.28 -8.71 -14.97
N ARG A 28 0.18 -7.40 -15.24
CA ARG A 28 0.73 -6.37 -14.34
C ARG A 28 -0.09 -6.24 -13.06
N ARG A 29 -1.42 -6.36 -13.14
CA ARG A 29 -2.29 -6.37 -11.96
C ARG A 29 -1.98 -7.54 -11.03
N GLU A 30 -1.81 -8.74 -11.59
CA GLU A 30 -1.45 -9.93 -10.82
C GLU A 30 -0.07 -9.78 -10.15
N ALA A 31 0.92 -9.26 -10.87
CA ALA A 31 2.23 -8.98 -10.31
C ALA A 31 2.16 -7.95 -9.17
N LEU A 32 1.37 -6.88 -9.33
CA LEU A 32 1.19 -5.85 -8.31
C LEU A 32 0.47 -6.38 -7.07
N LEU A 33 -0.54 -7.24 -7.21
CA LEU A 33 -1.20 -7.91 -6.08
C LEU A 33 -0.18 -8.68 -5.22
N VAL A 34 0.74 -9.40 -5.86
CA VAL A 34 1.81 -10.13 -5.16
C VAL A 34 2.79 -9.18 -4.47
N GLN A 35 3.13 -8.04 -5.07
CA GLN A 35 4.04 -7.09 -4.40
C GLN A 35 3.35 -6.34 -3.26
N PHE A 36 2.11 -5.92 -3.47
CA PHE A 36 1.35 -5.18 -2.46
C PHE A 36 1.03 -6.05 -1.25
N SER A 37 0.78 -7.35 -1.45
CA SER A 37 0.64 -8.29 -0.34
C SER A 37 1.90 -8.39 0.53
N ARG A 38 3.09 -8.40 -0.10
CA ARG A 38 4.37 -8.39 0.62
C ARG A 38 4.59 -7.07 1.35
N ILE A 39 4.31 -5.94 0.71
CA ILE A 39 4.42 -4.61 1.33
C ILE A 39 3.46 -4.50 2.51
N HIS A 40 2.23 -4.98 2.39
CA HIS A 40 1.26 -5.01 3.48
C HIS A 40 1.81 -5.77 4.68
N ALA A 41 2.37 -6.97 4.46
CA ALA A 41 2.99 -7.74 5.53
C ALA A 41 4.20 -7.02 6.17
N MET A 42 5.02 -6.33 5.37
CA MET A 42 6.15 -5.52 5.89
C MET A 42 5.69 -4.26 6.63
N ALA A 43 4.53 -3.70 6.26
CA ALA A 43 3.96 -2.50 6.88
C ALA A 43 3.23 -2.81 8.19
N GLN A 44 2.68 -4.00 8.37
CA GLN A 44 2.01 -4.42 9.62
C GLN A 44 2.81 -4.09 10.90
N PRO A 45 4.11 -4.44 11.04
CA PRO A 45 4.87 -4.07 12.23
C PRO A 45 5.06 -2.55 12.40
N LEU A 46 5.11 -1.79 11.31
CA LEU A 46 5.20 -0.33 11.37
C LEU A 46 3.87 0.30 11.82
N MET A 47 2.74 -0.25 11.37
CA MET A 47 1.41 0.22 11.80
C MET A 47 1.10 -0.16 13.25
N ALA A 48 1.67 -1.27 13.74
CA ALA A 48 1.54 -1.68 15.14
C ALA A 48 2.43 -0.88 16.10
N PHE A 49 3.43 -0.15 15.58
CA PHE A 49 4.31 0.66 16.39
C PHE A 49 3.57 1.94 16.86
N PRO A 50 3.50 2.21 18.17
CA PRO A 50 2.82 3.39 18.67
C PRO A 50 3.60 4.65 18.26
N LEU A 51 2.91 5.61 17.66
CA LEU A 51 3.47 6.92 17.33
C LEU A 51 3.14 7.89 18.47
N ASP A 52 4.13 8.67 18.92
CA ASP A 52 3.90 9.77 19.86
C ASP A 52 3.14 10.91 19.15
N GLU A 53 2.43 11.73 19.92
CA GLU A 53 1.55 12.80 19.41
C GLU A 53 2.28 13.87 18.56
N HIS A 54 3.61 13.96 18.70
CA HIS A 54 4.47 14.94 18.04
C HIS A 54 5.72 14.31 17.42
N GLN A 55 5.57 13.20 16.69
CA GLN A 55 6.69 12.68 15.90
C GLN A 55 6.97 13.59 14.70
N ASP A 56 8.06 14.36 14.78
CA ASP A 56 8.64 15.04 13.63
C ASP A 56 9.05 14.01 12.57
N ILE A 57 8.76 14.31 11.31
CA ILE A 57 9.22 13.50 10.17
C ILE A 57 10.75 13.52 10.09
N ALA A 58 11.35 12.39 9.73
CA ALA A 58 12.78 12.28 9.51
C ALA A 58 13.21 13.13 8.30
N GLY A 59 13.51 14.41 8.55
CA GLY A 59 13.89 15.40 7.55
C GLY A 59 13.13 16.70 7.72
N VAL A 60 13.63 17.59 8.58
CA VAL A 60 13.16 18.99 8.63
C VAL A 60 13.86 19.73 7.49
N TYR A 61 13.09 20.13 6.47
CA TYR A 61 13.60 21.00 5.42
C TYR A 61 13.88 22.38 6.01
N THR A 62 15.14 22.82 5.96
CA THR A 62 15.56 24.17 6.35
C THR A 62 15.78 25.02 5.10
N LEU A 63 15.10 26.17 5.03
CA LEU A 63 15.21 27.18 3.97
C LEU A 63 16.58 27.88 3.97
#